data_AF-A0A6B2C330-F1
#
_entry.id   AF-A0A6B2C330-F1
#
_cell.length_a   1.000
_cell.length_b   1.000
_cell.length_c   1.000
_cell.angle_alpha   90.00
_cell.angle_beta   90.00
_cell.angle_gamma   90.00
#
_symmetry.space_group_name_H-M   'P 1'
#
loop_
_entity.id
_entity.type
_entity.pdbx_description
1 polymer ?
#
loop_
_entity_poly.entity_id
_entity_poly.type
_entity_poly.pdbx_seq_one_letter_code
_entity_poly.pdbx_strand_id
1 'polypeptide(L)'
;MEEEVIKIKTKGYFKLPSLGKKTFSDLMRAGLSYTSGVGFSIRPGADLEFVKKALEKALKKKVFFVFNCVICGKETDCSTCMFSDVCPIETTDNYCLCDECFSKRNLNDYFNATKKIFSV
;
A
#
# COMPACT_ATOMS: atom_id res chain seq x y z
N MET A 1 4.81 0.96 25.08
CA MET A 1 4.88 -0.25 24.23
C MET A 1 4.95 0.25 22.81
N GLU A 2 6.10 0.14 22.14
CA GLU A 2 6.17 0.42 20.71
C GLU A 2 5.35 -0.66 19.98
N GLU A 3 4.23 -0.28 19.39
CA GLU A 3 3.47 -1.20 18.53
C GLU A 3 4.35 -1.58 17.35
N GLU A 4 4.65 -2.87 17.18
CA GLU A 4 5.40 -3.34 16.01
C GLU A 4 4.58 -3.10 14.75
N VAL A 5 5.09 -2.23 13.88
CA VAL A 5 4.48 -1.86 12.61
C VAL A 5 5.09 -2.67 11.46
N ILE A 6 4.25 -3.20 10.57
CA ILE A 6 4.68 -3.85 9.33
C ILE A 6 4.38 -2.94 8.14
N LYS A 7 5.40 -2.69 7.32
CA LYS A 7 5.27 -1.94 6.06
C LYS A 7 5.23 -2.90 4.87
N ILE A 8 4.19 -2.80 4.04
CA ILE A 8 3.98 -3.68 2.88
C ILE A 8 3.93 -2.84 1.60
N LYS A 9 4.76 -3.18 0.62
CA LYS A 9 4.72 -2.53 -0.69
C LYS A 9 3.47 -2.97 -1.45
N THR A 10 2.70 -2.01 -1.96
CA THR A 10 1.51 -2.31 -2.78
C THR A 10 1.87 -2.80 -4.18
N LYS A 11 3.06 -2.43 -4.66
CA LYS A 11 3.64 -2.92 -5.91
C LYS A 11 4.78 -3.90 -5.63
N GLY A 12 4.78 -4.99 -6.39
CA GLY A 12 5.81 -6.04 -6.30
C GLY A 12 5.47 -7.14 -5.32
N TYR A 13 6.50 -7.87 -4.88
CA TYR A 13 6.37 -9.01 -3.99
C TYR A 13 6.89 -8.71 -2.58
N PHE A 14 6.26 -9.32 -1.59
CA PHE A 14 6.69 -9.28 -0.19
C PHE A 14 6.59 -10.66 0.45
N LYS A 15 7.31 -10.83 1.56
CA LYS A 15 7.32 -12.07 2.34
C LYS A 15 6.47 -11.89 3.59
N LEU A 16 5.75 -12.94 3.95
CA LEU A 16 5.05 -13.07 5.22
C LEU A 16 5.66 -14.26 5.99
N PRO A 17 5.57 -14.29 7.33
CA PRO A 17 5.93 -15.46 8.11
C PRO A 17 5.10 -16.67 7.69
N SER A 18 5.47 -17.88 8.12
CA SER A 18 4.68 -19.08 7.86
C SER A 18 3.27 -18.94 8.45
N LEU A 19 2.26 -19.01 7.59
CA LEU A 19 0.85 -18.88 7.95
C LEU A 19 0.17 -20.25 7.91
N GLY A 20 -0.77 -20.48 8.83
CA GLY A 20 -1.63 -21.66 8.78
C GLY A 20 -2.51 -21.66 7.53
N LYS A 21 -2.93 -22.85 7.07
CA LYS A 21 -3.72 -23.05 5.84
C LYS A 21 -4.97 -22.16 5.76
N LYS A 22 -5.66 -21.99 6.89
CA LYS A 22 -6.85 -21.12 6.99
C LYS A 22 -6.49 -19.65 6.74
N THR A 23 -5.52 -19.12 7.47
CA THR A 23 -5.04 -17.73 7.32
C THR A 23 -4.56 -17.46 5.90
N PHE A 24 -3.81 -18.40 5.31
CA PHE A 24 -3.39 -18.30 3.92
C PHE A 24 -4.58 -18.18 2.96
N SER A 25 -5.58 -19.06 3.10
CA SER A 25 -6.79 -19.01 2.27
C SER A 25 -7.58 -17.72 2.46
N ASP A 26 -7.66 -17.20 3.69
CA ASP A 26 -8.37 -15.95 3.98
C ASP A 26 -7.66 -14.75 3.33
N LEU A 27 -6.33 -14.71 3.37
CA LEU A 27 -5.52 -13.71 2.68
C LEU A 27 -5.69 -13.76 1.16
N MET A 28 -5.70 -14.97 0.58
CA MET A 28 -5.97 -15.12 -0.86
C MET A 28 -7.33 -14.54 -1.21
N ARG A 29 -8.39 -14.86 -0.44
CA ARG A 29 -9.74 -14.30 -0.65
C ARG A 29 -9.80 -12.80 -0.50
N ALA A 30 -9.02 -12.23 0.42
CA ALA A 30 -8.97 -10.81 0.69
C ALA A 30 -8.37 -9.97 -0.46
N GLY A 31 -7.66 -10.59 -1.41
CA GLY A 31 -7.08 -9.87 -2.54
C GLY A 31 -5.59 -10.10 -2.74
N LEU A 32 -4.97 -11.00 -1.97
CA LEU A 32 -3.58 -11.37 -2.19
C LEU A 32 -3.47 -12.47 -3.25
N SER A 33 -2.29 -12.51 -3.88
CA SER A 33 -1.80 -13.60 -4.71
C SER A 33 -0.51 -14.14 -4.09
N TYR A 34 -0.17 -15.39 -4.40
CA TYR A 34 1.08 -16.00 -3.97
C TYR A 34 1.76 -16.71 -5.13
N THR A 35 3.02 -16.40 -5.35
CA THR A 35 3.90 -17.08 -6.32
C THR A 35 4.93 -17.87 -5.55
N SER A 36 4.95 -19.20 -5.73
CA SER A 36 5.90 -20.09 -5.05
C SER A 36 7.34 -19.66 -5.31
N GLY A 37 8.18 -19.67 -4.26
CA GLY A 37 9.56 -19.18 -4.30
C GLY A 37 9.70 -17.64 -4.27
N VAL A 38 8.73 -16.90 -4.81
CA VAL A 38 8.80 -15.43 -4.94
C VAL A 38 8.15 -14.71 -3.76
N GLY A 39 6.91 -15.01 -3.41
CA GLY A 39 6.21 -14.41 -2.26
C GLY A 39 4.79 -13.98 -2.56
N PHE A 40 4.25 -13.11 -1.70
CA PHE A 40 2.91 -12.55 -1.81
C PHE A 40 2.93 -11.27 -2.64
N SER A 41 1.84 -10.99 -3.34
CA SER A 41 1.57 -9.70 -3.99
C SER A 41 0.11 -9.34 -3.82
N ILE A 42 -0.21 -8.05 -3.88
CA ILE A 42 -1.60 -7.59 -3.90
C ILE A 42 -2.12 -7.69 -5.34
N ARG A 43 -3.30 -8.29 -5.53
CA ARG A 43 -3.92 -8.40 -6.85
C ARG A 43 -4.28 -7.01 -7.38
N PRO A 44 -4.08 -6.75 -8.68
CA PRO A 44 -4.56 -5.51 -9.30
C PRO A 44 -6.07 -5.35 -9.05
N GLY A 45 -6.48 -4.15 -8.61
CA GLY A 45 -7.89 -3.84 -8.33
C GLY A 45 -8.45 -4.46 -7.04
N ALA A 46 -7.62 -5.06 -6.18
CA ALA A 46 -8.06 -5.50 -4.86
C ALA A 46 -8.44 -4.30 -3.98
N ASP A 47 -9.47 -4.48 -3.16
CA ASP A 47 -9.83 -3.54 -2.10
C ASP A 47 -8.72 -3.53 -1.04
N LEU A 48 -7.90 -2.48 -1.05
CA LEU A 48 -6.76 -2.36 -0.16
C LEU A 48 -7.18 -2.26 1.31
N GLU A 49 -8.35 -1.70 1.62
CA GLU A 49 -8.86 -1.67 3.00
C GLU A 49 -9.10 -3.08 3.52
N PHE A 50 -9.74 -3.90 2.68
CA PHE A 50 -10.03 -5.29 3.02
C PHE A 50 -8.75 -6.12 3.12
N VAL A 51 -7.78 -5.90 2.21
CA VAL A 51 -6.46 -6.53 2.27
C VAL A 51 -5.72 -6.13 3.56
N LYS A 52 -5.73 -4.84 3.94
CA LYS A 52 -5.10 -4.35 5.17
C LYS A 52 -5.69 -5.01 6.40
N LYS A 53 -7.02 -4.99 6.55
CA LYS A 53 -7.72 -5.65 7.67
C LYS A 53 -7.39 -7.14 7.76
N ALA A 54 -7.32 -7.83 6.63
CA ALA A 54 -6.96 -9.24 6.60
C ALA A 54 -5.51 -9.49 7.01
N LEU A 55 -4.57 -8.65 6.57
CA LEU A 55 -3.15 -8.72 6.94
C LEU A 55 -2.95 -8.40 8.43
N GLU A 56 -3.58 -7.35 8.96
CA GLU A 56 -3.49 -6.99 10.37
C GLU A 56 -4.04 -8.10 11.27
N LYS A 57 -5.16 -8.71 10.88
CA LYS A 57 -5.72 -9.88 11.56
C LYS A 57 -4.79 -11.09 11.50
N ALA A 58 -4.15 -11.34 10.35
CA ALA A 58 -3.24 -12.46 10.17
C ALA A 58 -1.93 -12.30 10.96
N LEU A 59 -1.40 -11.07 11.01
CA LEU A 59 -0.11 -10.76 11.60
C LEU A 59 -0.19 -10.30 13.06
N LYS A 60 -1.40 -9.94 13.52
CA LYS A 60 -1.65 -9.32 14.83
C LYS A 60 -0.80 -8.07 15.07
N LYS A 61 -0.55 -7.32 14.00
CA LYS A 61 0.31 -6.14 13.94
C LYS A 61 -0.35 -5.09 13.06
N LYS A 62 -0.05 -3.82 13.31
CA LYS A 62 -0.53 -2.72 12.46
C LYS A 62 0.19 -2.76 11.13
N VAL A 63 -0.56 -2.60 10.04
CA VAL A 63 -0.02 -2.67 8.68
C VAL A 63 -0.15 -1.32 8.01
N PHE A 64 0.94 -0.82 7.44
CA PHE A 64 0.90 0.32 6.54
C PHE A 64 1.32 -0.10 5.14
N PHE A 65 0.60 0.42 4.17
CA PHE A 65 1.00 0.28 2.79
C PHE A 65 2.03 1.32 2.41
N VAL A 66 3.04 0.87 1.68
CA VAL A 66 4.07 1.71 1.09
C VAL A 66 3.71 1.94 -0.37
N PHE A 67 3.54 3.21 -0.69
CA PHE A 67 3.25 3.74 -2.01
C PHE A 67 4.49 4.48 -2.55
N ASN A 68 4.44 4.86 -3.82
CA ASN A 68 5.43 5.75 -4.40
C ASN A 68 4.79 7.11 -4.67
N CYS A 69 5.53 8.18 -4.39
CA CYS A 69 5.10 9.53 -4.70
C CYS A 69 4.91 9.67 -6.21
N VAL A 70 3.75 10.16 -6.64
CA VAL A 70 3.41 10.32 -8.05
C VAL A 70 4.36 11.29 -8.76
N ILE A 71 4.87 12.31 -8.06
CA ILE A 71 5.75 13.34 -8.62
C ILE A 71 7.21 12.90 -8.65
N CYS A 72 7.75 12.48 -7.51
CA CYS A 72 9.19 12.23 -7.37
C CYS A 72 9.59 10.74 -7.29
N GLY A 73 8.61 9.83 -7.22
CA GLY A 73 8.85 8.39 -7.11
C GLY A 73 9.37 7.92 -5.74
N LYS A 74 9.58 8.80 -4.77
CA LYS A 74 10.04 8.44 -3.42
C LYS A 74 9.01 7.55 -2.71
N GLU A 75 9.47 6.53 -2.01
CA GLU A 75 8.59 5.70 -1.16
C GLU A 75 7.96 6.56 -0.06
N THR A 76 6.66 6.38 0.16
CA THR A 76 5.88 7.08 1.17
C THR A 76 4.82 6.14 1.72
N ASP A 77 4.36 6.39 2.93
CA ASP A 77 3.33 5.60 3.60
C ASP A 77 2.49 6.51 4.50
N CYS A 78 1.35 6.00 4.94
CA CYS A 78 0.41 6.80 5.72
C CYS A 78 0.79 6.93 7.21
N SER A 79 1.90 6.36 7.69
CA SER A 79 2.28 6.44 9.10
C SER A 79 2.65 7.85 9.57
N THR A 80 3.10 8.73 8.66
CA THR A 80 3.41 10.13 8.94
C THR A 80 2.55 11.12 8.15
N CYS A 81 1.54 10.63 7.44
CA CYS A 81 0.72 11.47 6.58
C CYS A 81 -0.28 12.30 7.40
N MET A 82 -0.28 13.62 7.20
CA MET A 82 -1.20 14.55 7.89
C MET A 82 -2.67 14.33 7.57
N PHE A 83 -2.97 13.58 6.50
CA PHE A 83 -4.32 13.24 6.08
C PHE A 83 -4.72 11.80 6.42
N SER A 84 -3.91 11.08 7.20
CA SER A 84 -4.14 9.66 7.49
C SER A 84 -5.53 9.33 8.06
N ASP A 85 -6.18 10.27 8.77
CA ASP A 85 -7.52 10.08 9.32
C ASP A 85 -8.66 10.24 8.29
N VAL A 86 -8.41 10.93 7.17
CA VAL A 86 -9.45 11.33 6.20
C VAL A 86 -9.16 10.89 4.77
N CYS A 87 -7.97 10.35 4.52
CA CYS A 87 -7.52 10.01 3.18
C CYS A 87 -7.83 8.55 2.84
N PRO A 88 -8.68 8.27 1.84
CA PRO A 88 -8.94 6.92 1.38
C PRO A 88 -7.84 6.40 0.45
N ILE A 89 -6.65 7.03 0.38
CA ILE A 89 -5.60 6.58 -0.56
C ILE A 89 -5.10 5.17 -0.21
N GLU A 90 -5.16 4.79 1.07
CA GLU A 90 -4.94 3.40 1.47
C GLU A 90 -5.99 2.44 0.91
N THR A 91 -7.06 2.94 0.28
CA THR A 91 -8.24 2.19 -0.16
C THR A 91 -8.59 2.37 -1.64
N THR A 92 -8.10 3.41 -2.35
CA THR A 92 -8.51 3.69 -3.75
C THR A 92 -7.40 3.70 -4.80
N ASP A 93 -6.15 4.07 -4.48
CA ASP A 93 -5.13 4.29 -5.51
C ASP A 93 -3.71 3.89 -5.08
N ASN A 94 -2.92 3.36 -6.03
CA ASN A 94 -1.52 2.99 -5.80
C ASN A 94 -0.53 4.18 -5.84
N TYR A 95 -1.05 5.41 -5.88
CA TYR A 95 -0.27 6.63 -6.06
C TYR A 95 -0.61 7.62 -4.96
N CYS A 96 0.42 8.14 -4.29
CA CYS A 96 0.28 9.12 -3.23
C CYS A 96 1.19 10.33 -3.51
N LEU A 97 1.06 11.41 -2.75
CA LEU A 97 2.01 12.53 -2.73
C LEU A 97 2.77 12.49 -1.41
N CYS A 98 4.11 12.54 -1.46
CA CYS A 98 4.88 12.74 -0.24
C CYS A 98 4.74 14.18 0.28
N ASP A 99 4.95 14.37 1.58
CA ASP A 99 4.80 15.68 2.25
C ASP A 99 5.63 16.79 1.60
N GLU A 100 6.84 16.46 1.12
CA GLU A 100 7.73 17.40 0.43
C GLU A 100 7.12 17.89 -0.89
N CYS A 101 6.57 16.98 -1.69
CA CYS A 101 5.92 17.31 -2.96
C CYS A 101 4.59 18.04 -2.75
N PHE A 102 3.84 17.65 -1.72
CA PHE A 102 2.61 18.33 -1.33
C PHE A 102 2.88 19.79 -0.91
N SER A 103 3.91 20.00 -0.07
CA SER A 103 4.25 21.33 0.47
C SER A 103 4.66 22.34 -0.59
N LYS A 104 5.21 21.87 -1.72
CA LYS A 104 5.58 22.73 -2.86
C LYS A 104 4.36 23.32 -3.60
N ARG A 105 3.17 22.73 -3.43
CA ARG A 105 1.91 23.17 -4.07
C ARG A 105 2.03 23.40 -5.59
N ASN A 106 2.88 22.63 -6.27
CA ASN A 106 3.11 22.77 -7.70
C ASN A 106 2.14 21.88 -8.50
N LEU A 107 1.04 22.48 -8.95
CA LEU A 107 0.02 21.79 -9.74
C LEU A 107 0.55 21.29 -11.08
N ASN A 108 1.49 22.00 -11.72
CA ASN A 108 2.05 21.56 -13.00
C ASN A 108 2.82 20.25 -12.86
N ASP A 109 3.61 20.09 -11.79
CA ASP A 109 4.33 18.85 -11.52
C ASP A 109 3.34 17.68 -11.32
N TYR A 110 2.24 17.93 -10.60
CA TYR A 110 1.19 16.94 -10.41
C TYR A 110 0.48 16.56 -11.72
N PHE A 111 0.07 17.53 -12.53
CA PHE A 111 -0.57 17.27 -13.83
C PHE A 111 0.37 16.52 -14.79
N ASN A 112 1.64 16.93 -14.86
CA ASN A 112 2.61 16.26 -15.72
C ASN A 112 2.90 14.83 -15.27
N ALA A 113 2.96 14.59 -13.96
CA ALA A 113 3.16 13.27 -13.40
C ALA A 113 1.97 12.35 -13.63
N THR A 114 0.75 12.83 -13.37
CA THR A 114 -0.49 12.05 -13.56
C THR A 114 -0.75 11.76 -15.04
N LYS A 115 -0.49 12.71 -15.94
CA LYS A 115 -0.58 12.47 -17.40
C LYS A 115 0.28 11.29 -17.83
N LYS A 116 1.52 11.18 -17.34
CA LYS A 116 2.40 10.04 -17.67
C LYS A 116 1.86 8.68 -17.18
N ILE A 117 1.05 8.68 -16.13
CA ILE A 117 0.53 7.45 -15.49
C ILE A 117 -0.81 7.03 -16.08
N PHE A 118 -1.66 7.99 -16.45
CA PHE A 118 -3.03 7.76 -16.91
C PHE A 118 -3.24 8.05 -18.40
N SER A 119 -2.20 8.43 -19.15
CA SER A 119 -2.27 8.44 -20.61
C SER A 119 -2.29 7.01 -21.13
N VAL A 120 -3.50 6.54 -21.42
CA VAL A 120 -3.83 5.40 -22.29
C VAL A 120 -3.72 5.83 -23.74
#